data_AF-A0A8T7HGL2-F1
#
_entry.id   AF-A0A8T7HGL2-F1
#
_cell.length_a   1.000
_cell.length_b   1.000
_cell.length_c   1.000
_cell.angle_alpha   90.00
_cell.angle_beta   90.00
_cell.angle_gamma   90.00
#
_symmetry.space_group_name_H-M   'P 1'
#
loop_
_entity.id
_entity.type
_entity.pdbx_description
1 polymer ?
#
loop_
_entity_poly.entity_id
_entity_poly.type
_entity_poly.pdbx_seq_one_letter_code
_entity_poly.pdbx_strand_id
1 'polypeptide(L)' 'MEYIYAAMLLHKAGKDVTEDTVKAVLTAAGVQVDDTRVKALVAALQGVNIEEAIAKAAVAAPVAA' A
#
# COMPACT_ATOMS: atom_id res chain seq x y z
N MET A 1 3.28 -6.73 6.84
CA MET A 1 2.00 -6.01 6.62
C MET A 1 2.19 -4.49 6.56
N GLU A 2 3.16 -3.95 7.29
CA GLU A 2 3.59 -2.55 7.33
C GLU A 2 3.69 -1.86 5.96
N TYR A 3 4.27 -2.51 4.95
CA TYR A 3 4.37 -1.97 3.58
C TYR A 3 3.01 -1.72 2.93
N ILE A 4 2.07 -2.65 3.11
CA ILE A 4 0.70 -2.54 2.57
C ILE A 4 -0.02 -1.39 3.28
N TYR A 5 0.11 -1.29 4.60
CA TYR A 5 -0.50 -0.19 5.35
C TYR A 5 0.09 1.17 4.98
N ALA A 6 1.39 1.26 4.75
CA ALA A 6 2.02 2.48 4.24
C ALA A 6 1.44 2.87 2.87
N ALA A 7 1.33 1.93 1.93
CA ALA A 7 0.71 2.19 0.62
C ALA A 7 -0.76 2.60 0.73
N MET A 8 -1.55 1.93 1.57
CA MET A 8 -2.96 2.29 1.77
C MET A 8 -3.12 3.66 2.41
N LEU A 9 -2.26 4.02 3.37
CA LEU A 9 -2.25 5.34 3.98
C LEU A 9 -1.92 6.42 2.94
N LEU A 10 -0.88 6.21 2.12
CA LEU A 10 -0.48 7.12 1.05
C LEU A 10 -1.61 7.31 0.04
N HIS A 11 -2.22 6.22 -0.44
CA HIS A 11 -3.38 6.26 -1.33
C HIS A 11 -4.53 7.07 -0.73
N LYS A 12 -4.91 6.78 0.51
CA LYS A 12 -6.01 7.49 1.18
C LYS A 12 -5.69 8.97 1.42
N ALA A 13 -4.42 9.33 1.56
CA ALA A 13 -3.95 10.71 1.67
C ALA A 13 -3.81 11.41 0.31
N GLY A 14 -4.16 10.77 -0.81
CA GLY A 14 -4.00 11.30 -2.17
C GLY A 14 -2.54 11.50 -2.57
N LYS A 15 -1.63 10.71 -1.98
CA LYS A 15 -0.19 10.72 -2.28
C LYS A 15 0.16 9.55 -3.18
N ASP A 16 1.10 9.78 -4.08
CA ASP A 16 1.62 8.72 -4.94
C ASP A 16 2.35 7.65 -4.11
N VAL A 17 2.12 6.39 -4.48
CA VAL A 17 2.79 5.23 -3.88
C VAL A 17 4.07 4.96 -4.68
N THR A 18 5.18 5.53 -4.22
CA THR A 18 6.51 5.39 -4.82
C THR A 18 7.49 4.79 -3.81
N GLU A 19 8.69 4.41 -4.27
CA GLU A 19 9.72 3.90 -3.35
C GLU A 19 10.05 4.91 -2.26
N ASP A 20 10.17 6.19 -2.62
CA ASP A 20 10.53 7.27 -1.69
C ASP A 20 9.43 7.54 -0.67
N THR A 21 8.16 7.62 -1.10
CA THR A 21 7.05 7.92 -0.18
C THR A 21 6.80 6.77 0.79
N VAL A 22 6.92 5.52 0.34
CA VAL A 22 6.80 4.33 1.20
C VAL A 22 7.96 4.27 2.20
N LYS A 23 9.21 4.49 1.77
CA LYS A 23 10.38 4.53 2.67
C LYS A 23 10.23 5.61 3.73
N ALA A 24 9.77 6.80 3.35
CA ALA A 24 9.57 7.91 4.27
C ALA A 24 8.55 7.58 5.37
N VAL A 25 7.41 7.00 5.01
CA VAL A 25 6.37 6.60 5.97
C VAL A 25 6.88 5.53 6.93
N LEU A 26 7.53 4.49 6.41
CA LEU A 26 8.05 3.39 7.24
C LEU A 26 9.16 3.87 8.19
N THR A 27 10.06 4.73 7.70
CA THR A 27 11.13 5.34 8.50
C THR A 27 10.55 6.22 9.60
N ALA A 28 9.55 7.04 9.29
CA ALA A 28 8.86 7.88 10.26
C ALA A 28 8.14 7.06 11.35
N ALA A 29 7.71 5.84 11.02
CA ALA A 29 7.14 4.88 11.96
C ALA A 29 8.20 4.08 12.74
N GLY A 30 9.49 4.34 12.54
CA GLY A 30 10.60 3.62 13.20
C GLY A 30 10.83 2.21 12.67
N VAL A 31 10.30 1.88 11.50
CA VAL A 31 10.46 0.57 10.86
C VAL A 31 11.76 0.53 10.07
N GLN A 32 12.54 -0.53 10.25
CA GLN A 32 13.68 -0.80 9.38
C GLN A 32 13.21 -1.20 7.98
N VAL A 33 13.57 -0.39 6.98
CA VAL A 33 13.09 -0.57 5.61
C VAL A 33 13.94 -1.58 4.85
N ASP A 34 13.26 -2.50 4.16
CA ASP A 34 13.83 -3.42 3.18
C ASP A 34 13.51 -2.92 1.77
N ASP A 35 14.54 -2.47 1.07
CA ASP A 35 14.43 -1.90 -0.28
C ASP A 35 13.88 -2.88 -1.31
N THR A 36 14.18 -4.18 -1.18
CA THR A 36 13.66 -5.20 -2.09
C THR A 36 12.15 -5.35 -1.93
N ARG A 37 11.65 -5.29 -0.69
CA ARG A 37 10.21 -5.34 -0.40
C ARG A 37 9.48 -4.08 -0.86
N VAL A 38 10.08 -2.90 -0.71
CA VAL A 38 9.51 -1.65 -1.24
C VAL A 38 9.37 -1.73 -2.76
N LYS A 39 10.43 -2.15 -3.46
CA LYS A 39 10.41 -2.31 -4.92
C LYS A 39 9.35 -3.31 -5.38
N ALA A 40 9.27 -4.47 -4.73
CA ALA A 40 8.26 -5.48 -5.05
C ALA A 40 6.83 -4.94 -4.87
N LEU A 41 6.58 -4.18 -3.80
CA LEU A 41 5.29 -3.54 -3.57
C LEU A 41 4.95 -2.53 -4.66
N VAL A 42 5.86 -1.59 -4.97
CA VAL A 42 5.63 -0.56 -5.97
C VAL A 42 5.39 -1.19 -7.34
N ALA A 43 6.20 -2.19 -7.72
CA ALA A 43 6.02 -2.94 -8.96
C ALA A 43 4.66 -3.68 -9.01
N ALA A 44 4.24 -4.30 -7.92
CA ALA A 44 2.94 -4.98 -7.84
C ALA A 44 1.74 -4.02 -7.96
N LEU A 45 1.93 -2.74 -7.65
CA LEU A 45 0.90 -1.71 -7.74
C LEU A 45 0.96 -0.91 -9.06
N GLN A 46 1.95 -1.14 -9.92
CA GLN A 46 2.02 -0.49 -11.23
C GLN A 46 0.82 -0.90 -12.10
N GLY A 47 0.06 0.10 -12.57
CA GLY A 47 -1.13 -0.13 -13.37
C GLY A 47 -2.34 -0.66 -12.59
N VAL A 48 -2.25 -0.79 -11.27
CA VAL A 48 -3.37 -1.18 -10.42
C VAL A 48 -4.16 0.06 -10.01
N ASN A 49 -5.47 0.05 -10.28
CA ASN A 49 -6.39 0.99 -9.66
C ASN A 49 -6.71 0.53 -8.23
N ILE A 50 -6.04 1.13 -7.24
CA ILE A 50 -6.14 0.75 -5.82
C ILE A 50 -7.59 0.91 -5.32
N GLU A 51 -8.29 1.95 -5.75
CA GLU A 51 -9.69 2.20 -5.35
C GLU A 51 -10.61 1.07 -5.82
N GLU A 52 -10.46 0.68 -7.09
CA GLU A 52 -11.23 -0.42 -7.67
C GLU A 52 -10.90 -1.76 -7.01
N ALA A 53 -9.62 -2.00 -6.71
CA ALA A 53 -9.18 -3.22 -6.02
C ALA A 53 -9.79 -3.33 -4.61
N ILE A 54 -9.84 -2.22 -3.87
CA ILE A 54 -10.49 -2.16 -2.54
C ILE A 54 -11.99 -2.39 -2.66
N ALA A 55 -12.65 -1.74 -3.62
CA ALA A 55 -14.09 -1.91 -3.85
C ALA A 55 -14.45 -3.36 -4.20
N LYS A 56 -13.67 -4.00 -5.08
CA LYS A 56 -13.83 -5.42 -5.43
C LYS A 56 -13.62 -6.33 -4.22
N ALA A 57 -12.61 -6.06 -3.40
CA ALA A 57 -12.35 -6.82 -2.18
C ALA A 57 -13.49 -6.69 -1.16
N ALA A 58 -14.10 -5.51 -1.04
CA ALA A 58 -15.25 -5.28 -0.14
C ALA A 58 -16.51 -6.04 -0.57
N VAL A 59 -16.75 -6.18 -1.88
CA VAL A 59 -17.88 -6.94 -2.43
C VAL A 59 -17.64 -8.46 -2.34
N ALA A 60 -16.39 -8.89 -2.44
CA ALA A 60 -16.01 -10.30 -2.36
C ALA A 60 -15.93 -10.84 -0.92
N ALA A 61 -15.92 -9.97 0.10
CA ALA A 61 -15.96 -10.40 1.48
C ALA A 61 -17.34 -10.99 1.81
N PRO A 62 -17.45 -12.25 2.26
CA PRO A 62 -18.73 -12.78 2.71
C PRO A 62 -19.21 -11.89 3.87
N VAL A 63 -20.45 -11.43 3.78
CA VAL A 63 -21.12 -10.75 4.90
C VAL A 63 -21.16 -11.78 6.03
N ALA A 64 -20.31 -11.59 7.04
CA ALA A 64 -20.38 -12.39 8.25
C ALA A 64 -21.73 -12.09 8.90
N ALA A 65 -22.62 -13.09 8.88
CA ALA A 65 -23.91 -13.09 9.57
C ALA A 65 -23.74 -13.44 11.05
#